data_AF-B0W6V5-F1
#
_entry.id   AF-B0W6V5-F1
#
_cell.length_a   1.000
_cell.length_b   1.000
_cell.length_c   1.000
_cell.angle_alpha   90.00
_cell.angle_beta   90.00
_cell.angle_gamma   90.00
#
_symmetry.space_group_name_H-M   'P 1'
#
loop_
_entity.id
_entity.type
_entity.pdbx_description
1 polymer ?
#
loop_
_entity_poly.entity_id
_entity_poly.type
_entity_poly.pdbx_seq_one_letter_code
_entity_poly.pdbx_strand_id
1 'polypeptide(L)'
;MANNLTSEIETKTIATSYNEEFSKFRAEFEKLRQNAKGKFEKALSCINEQITSLEASKQILEIKLSATAERLQNVRKELCVLKLQNNELTYAVDTFNKMLPKDLPQILTEVINKSVDYELVIQFASRIVDFDVRAKALIWLYQSMGEDKAEASVILLESSFWQLTVEITEDNDFLHDMQKQVVNGILDKLSPKTMQLYSKWKQVICTNKSEEITYLMNYMTVKQLEMLANQFIIGYNVWVLQNCLLDKLHILNKCTTVGAYEVLLNASRTVQKMYLAPIVYKMTILKERCKLEVNEGNGNRINKYLHQIKSPKFTNSNINDITKCHKHFSLFDSEEKTCIRISQERKIIKFGSFNVIDTTPGKGQCSIFSLELQEFNGTRFKIIERATAEPLTRLNYPSHWSTDWNIIGSAYRSKPGLKLNTDDGWFLEANHVNDTVYITNDFDIPVADRVVSYLARVQHRDKVHPLFFRWDRKYFFKMIDHVNALWKIKCVR
;
A
#
# COMPACT_ATOMS: atom_id res chain seq x y z
N MET A 1 -117.67 -36.38 13.28
CA MET A 1 -116.23 -36.61 13.54
C MET A 1 -115.54 -35.27 13.37
N ALA A 2 -114.79 -34.70 14.29
CA ALA A 2 -114.48 -35.01 15.67
C ALA A 2 -114.09 -33.68 16.35
N ASN A 3 -114.45 -33.56 17.64
CA ASN A 3 -113.79 -32.81 18.71
C ASN A 3 -113.03 -31.52 18.37
N ASN A 4 -113.53 -30.38 18.87
CA ASN A 4 -112.88 -29.68 19.99
C ASN A 4 -113.73 -28.46 20.38
N LEU A 5 -114.64 -28.67 21.33
CA LEU A 5 -115.09 -27.62 22.24
C LEU A 5 -113.94 -27.32 23.20
N THR A 6 -112.91 -26.63 22.72
CA THR A 6 -112.19 -25.69 23.58
C THR A 6 -113.18 -24.56 23.84
N SER A 7 -113.69 -24.47 25.06
CA SER A 7 -114.69 -23.45 25.39
C SER A 7 -114.10 -22.05 25.12
N GLU A 8 -114.90 -21.10 24.64
CA GLU A 8 -114.45 -19.71 24.45
C GLU A 8 -113.75 -19.14 25.69
N ILE A 9 -114.14 -19.63 26.88
CA ILE A 9 -113.54 -19.33 28.19
C ILE A 9 -112.11 -19.88 28.29
N GLU A 10 -111.84 -21.13 27.89
CA GLU A 10 -110.48 -21.69 27.86
C GLU A 10 -109.58 -20.95 26.86
N THR A 11 -110.07 -20.63 25.66
CA THR A 11 -109.30 -19.81 24.71
C THR A 11 -109.04 -18.39 25.21
N LYS A 12 -109.99 -17.75 25.91
CA LYS A 12 -109.76 -16.46 26.57
C LYS A 12 -108.75 -16.58 27.71
N THR A 13 -108.82 -17.63 28.51
CA THR A 13 -107.92 -17.85 29.65
C THR A 13 -106.50 -18.12 29.17
N ILE A 14 -106.34 -18.94 28.12
CA ILE A 14 -105.06 -19.19 27.44
C ILE A 14 -104.54 -17.89 26.81
N ALA A 15 -105.36 -17.12 26.10
CA ALA A 15 -104.94 -15.84 25.51
C ALA A 15 -104.52 -14.81 26.58
N THR A 16 -105.19 -14.80 27.73
CA THR A 16 -104.85 -13.91 28.84
C THR A 16 -103.54 -14.35 29.51
N SER A 17 -103.39 -15.65 29.79
CA SER A 17 -102.15 -16.25 30.32
C SER A 17 -100.97 -16.03 29.37
N TYR A 18 -101.18 -16.19 28.06
CA TYR A 18 -100.16 -15.97 27.04
C TYR A 18 -99.77 -14.50 26.94
N ASN A 19 -100.73 -13.57 27.04
CA ASN A 19 -100.45 -12.14 27.11
C ASN A 19 -99.68 -11.76 28.38
N GLU A 20 -100.01 -12.36 29.52
CA GLU A 20 -99.26 -12.15 30.77
C GLU A 20 -97.83 -12.69 30.69
N GLU A 21 -97.63 -13.90 30.16
CA GLU A 21 -96.30 -14.47 29.93
C GLU A 21 -95.50 -13.67 28.91
N PHE A 22 -96.12 -13.23 27.81
CA PHE A 22 -95.48 -12.40 26.80
C PHE A 22 -95.09 -11.02 27.37
N SER A 23 -95.94 -10.44 28.22
CA SER A 23 -95.63 -9.18 28.90
C SER A 23 -94.48 -9.34 29.89
N LYS A 24 -94.45 -10.46 30.66
CA LYS A 24 -93.31 -10.82 31.53
C LYS A 24 -92.03 -11.04 30.73
N PHE A 25 -92.08 -11.82 29.65
CA PHE A 25 -90.93 -12.07 28.78
C PHE A 25 -90.41 -10.77 28.15
N ARG A 26 -91.30 -9.89 27.68
CA ARG A 26 -90.92 -8.58 27.13
C ARG A 26 -90.25 -7.70 28.19
N ALA A 27 -90.77 -7.71 29.43
CA ALA A 27 -90.17 -6.99 30.54
C ALA A 27 -88.78 -7.54 30.90
N GLU A 28 -88.62 -8.86 30.95
CA GLU A 28 -87.32 -9.51 31.20
C GLU A 28 -86.33 -9.29 30.06
N PHE A 29 -86.79 -9.36 28.81
CA PHE A 29 -85.97 -9.10 27.64
C PHE A 29 -85.46 -7.66 27.64
N GLU A 30 -86.31 -6.66 27.91
CA GLU A 30 -85.84 -5.28 27.97
C GLU A 30 -84.95 -5.01 29.18
N LYS A 31 -85.19 -5.69 30.31
CA LYS A 31 -84.26 -5.66 31.45
C LYS A 31 -82.90 -6.26 31.10
N LEU A 32 -82.86 -7.38 30.39
CA LEU A 32 -81.63 -8.03 29.91
C LEU A 32 -80.91 -7.15 28.88
N ARG A 33 -81.63 -6.57 27.93
CA ARG A 33 -81.09 -5.67 26.91
C ARG A 33 -80.49 -4.42 27.53
N GLN A 34 -81.19 -3.79 28.49
CA GLN A 34 -80.67 -2.62 29.21
C GLN A 34 -79.44 -2.96 30.05
N ASN A 35 -79.45 -4.10 30.76
CA ASN A 35 -78.29 -4.57 31.51
C ASN A 35 -77.10 -4.91 30.61
N ALA A 36 -77.34 -5.55 29.47
CA ALA A 36 -76.29 -5.87 28.49
C ALA A 36 -75.71 -4.60 27.88
N LYS A 37 -76.55 -3.65 27.46
CA LYS A 37 -76.12 -2.34 26.96
C LYS A 37 -75.27 -1.59 27.99
N GLY A 38 -75.72 -1.49 29.24
CA GLY A 38 -74.97 -0.84 30.31
C GLY A 38 -73.65 -1.54 30.64
N LYS A 39 -73.58 -2.88 30.57
CA LYS A 39 -72.33 -3.64 30.73
C LYS A 39 -71.36 -3.40 29.58
N PHE A 40 -71.84 -3.39 28.33
CA PHE A 40 -71.03 -3.11 27.15
C PHE A 40 -70.50 -1.68 27.15
N GLU A 41 -71.34 -0.69 27.49
CA GLU A 41 -70.92 0.72 27.61
C GLU A 41 -69.84 0.91 28.70
N LYS A 42 -69.99 0.25 29.86
CA LYS A 42 -68.95 0.26 30.90
C LYS A 42 -67.64 -0.40 30.44
N ALA A 43 -67.71 -1.54 29.75
CA ALA A 43 -66.53 -2.21 29.21
C ALA A 43 -65.83 -1.37 28.14
N LEU A 44 -66.59 -0.73 27.25
CA LEU A 44 -66.08 0.23 26.25
C LEU A 44 -65.40 1.43 26.91
N SER A 45 -66.00 2.00 27.96
CA SER A 45 -65.39 3.08 28.73
C SER A 45 -64.06 2.66 29.35
N CYS A 46 -64.00 1.48 29.97
CA CYS A 46 -62.78 0.95 30.58
C CYS A 46 -61.68 0.68 29.53
N ILE A 47 -62.04 0.13 28.38
CA ILE A 47 -61.10 -0.09 27.26
C ILE A 47 -60.57 1.26 26.74
N ASN A 48 -61.43 2.26 26.57
CA ASN A 48 -61.00 3.59 26.12
C ASN A 48 -60.05 4.25 27.12
N GLU A 49 -60.34 4.17 28.42
CA GLU A 49 -59.44 4.67 29.47
C GLU A 49 -58.08 3.97 29.42
N GLN A 50 -58.04 2.65 29.19
CA GLN A 50 -56.79 1.90 29.02
C GLN A 50 -56.04 2.30 27.75
N ILE A 51 -56.73 2.50 26.62
CA ILE A 51 -56.11 2.97 25.37
C ILE A 51 -55.47 4.33 25.59
N THR A 52 -56.18 5.29 26.18
CA THR A 52 -55.65 6.63 26.46
C THR A 52 -54.45 6.57 27.41
N SER A 53 -54.50 5.71 28.43
CA SER A 53 -53.37 5.50 29.36
C SER A 53 -52.13 4.89 28.67
N LEU A 54 -52.33 3.93 27.75
CA LEU A 54 -51.27 3.32 26.96
C LEU A 54 -50.66 4.31 25.96
N GLU A 55 -51.48 5.15 25.31
CA GLU A 55 -51.01 6.21 24.42
C GLU A 55 -50.14 7.23 25.16
N ALA A 56 -50.56 7.67 26.35
CA ALA A 56 -49.75 8.54 27.19
C ALA A 56 -48.42 7.88 27.60
N SER A 57 -48.45 6.60 27.96
CA SER A 57 -47.26 5.83 28.32
C SER A 57 -46.29 5.68 27.14
N LYS A 58 -46.83 5.44 25.93
CA LYS A 58 -46.04 5.38 24.69
C LYS A 58 -45.31 6.70 24.43
N GLN A 59 -46.01 7.83 24.51
CA GLN A 59 -45.40 9.15 24.31
C GLN A 59 -44.26 9.42 25.31
N ILE A 60 -44.44 9.05 26.58
CA ILE A 60 -43.39 9.17 27.61
C ILE A 60 -42.16 8.32 27.25
N LEU A 61 -42.37 7.08 26.77
CA LEU A 61 -41.29 6.19 26.36
C LEU A 61 -40.55 6.72 25.11
N GLU A 62 -41.27 7.26 24.14
CA GLU A 62 -40.67 7.88 22.94
C GLU A 62 -39.79 9.08 23.30
N ILE A 63 -40.24 9.94 24.23
CA ILE A 63 -39.43 11.06 24.74
C ILE A 63 -38.16 10.55 25.45
N LYS A 64 -38.28 9.55 26.33
CA LYS A 64 -37.14 8.96 27.04
C LYS A 64 -36.15 8.30 26.08
N LEU A 65 -36.64 7.61 25.05
CA LEU A 65 -35.81 6.98 24.02
C LEU A 65 -35.05 8.04 23.23
N SER A 66 -35.71 9.12 22.82
CA SER A 66 -35.07 10.24 22.12
C SER A 66 -33.95 10.88 22.97
N ALA A 67 -34.21 11.17 24.24
CA ALA A 67 -33.21 11.75 25.15
C ALA A 67 -32.02 10.80 25.37
N THR A 68 -32.28 9.49 25.47
CA THR A 68 -31.22 8.48 25.61
C THR A 68 -30.38 8.37 24.33
N ALA A 69 -31.02 8.42 23.16
CA ALA A 69 -30.35 8.40 21.87
C ALA A 69 -29.44 9.64 21.70
N GLU A 70 -29.91 10.83 22.07
CA GLU A 70 -29.10 12.05 22.07
C GLU A 70 -27.90 11.95 23.00
N ARG A 71 -28.11 11.47 24.24
CA ARG A 71 -27.01 11.26 25.20
C ARG A 71 -25.97 10.27 24.66
N LEU A 72 -26.41 9.19 24.01
CA LEU A 72 -25.50 8.23 23.40
C LEU A 72 -24.68 8.86 22.26
N GLN A 73 -25.27 9.73 21.44
CA GLN A 73 -24.54 10.45 20.39
C GLN A 73 -23.48 11.38 21.00
N ASN A 74 -23.80 12.10 22.07
CA ASN A 74 -22.84 12.95 22.77
C ASN A 74 -21.67 12.15 23.36
N VAL A 75 -21.95 11.00 23.99
CA VAL A 75 -20.90 10.11 24.49
C VAL A 75 -20.01 9.59 23.36
N ARG A 76 -20.58 9.21 22.21
CA ARG A 76 -19.79 8.80 21.04
C ARG A 76 -18.91 9.93 20.52
N LYS A 77 -19.43 11.16 20.49
CA LYS A 77 -18.68 12.36 20.10
C LYS A 77 -17.47 12.57 21.01
N GLU A 78 -17.68 12.62 22.32
CA GLU A 78 -16.62 12.81 23.31
C GLU A 78 -15.58 11.70 23.22
N LEU A 79 -16.03 10.45 23.08
CA LEU A 79 -15.14 9.30 22.91
C LEU A 79 -14.33 9.39 21.62
N CYS A 80 -14.94 9.80 20.51
CA CYS A 80 -14.24 9.99 19.24
C CYS A 80 -13.13 11.05 19.37
N VAL A 81 -13.44 12.20 19.98
CA VAL A 81 -12.45 13.27 20.23
C VAL A 81 -11.33 12.78 21.13
N LEU A 82 -11.66 12.12 22.25
CA LEU A 82 -10.67 11.57 23.18
C LEU A 82 -9.76 10.54 22.52
N LYS A 83 -10.32 9.68 21.68
CA LYS A 83 -9.56 8.63 20.98
C LYS A 83 -8.65 9.21 19.91
N LEU A 84 -9.08 10.27 19.22
CA LEU A 84 -8.19 11.04 18.35
C LEU A 84 -7.05 11.67 19.16
N GLN A 85 -7.34 12.31 20.29
CA GLN A 85 -6.29 12.91 21.12
C GLN A 85 -5.24 11.90 21.64
N ASN A 86 -5.62 10.64 21.79
CA ASN A 86 -4.73 9.55 22.18
C ASN A 86 -4.12 8.79 20.99
N ASN A 87 -4.23 9.31 19.76
CA ASN A 87 -3.76 8.68 18.52
C ASN A 87 -4.36 7.29 18.24
N GLU A 88 -5.52 6.97 18.82
CA GLU A 88 -6.25 5.72 18.60
C GLU A 88 -7.15 5.81 17.35
N LEU A 89 -6.50 5.96 16.19
CA LEU A 89 -7.15 6.32 14.93
C LEU A 89 -8.22 5.32 14.47
N THR A 90 -7.94 4.02 14.51
CA THR A 90 -8.91 2.98 14.11
C THR A 90 -10.18 3.04 14.96
N TYR A 91 -10.01 3.19 16.28
CA TYR A 91 -11.13 3.26 17.21
C TYR A 91 -11.96 4.53 16.99
N ALA A 92 -11.30 5.66 16.73
CA ALA A 92 -11.98 6.92 16.43
C ALA A 92 -12.82 6.80 15.15
N VAL A 93 -12.27 6.22 14.08
CA VAL A 93 -13.00 5.97 12.83
C VAL A 93 -14.20 5.07 13.05
N ASP A 94 -14.03 3.94 13.77
CA ASP A 94 -15.13 3.01 14.08
C ASP A 94 -16.22 3.66 14.93
N THR A 95 -15.85 4.60 15.80
CA THR A 95 -16.80 5.35 16.63
C THR A 95 -17.55 6.36 15.77
N PHE A 96 -16.85 7.12 14.93
CA PHE A 96 -17.44 8.12 14.05
C PHE A 96 -18.40 7.51 13.03
N ASN A 97 -18.05 6.37 12.43
CA ASN A 97 -18.91 5.68 11.46
C ASN A 97 -20.23 5.17 12.08
N LYS A 98 -20.37 5.16 13.41
CA LYS A 98 -21.61 4.86 14.14
C LYS A 98 -22.41 6.11 14.51
N MET A 99 -21.91 7.30 14.19
CA MET A 99 -22.53 8.59 14.51
C MET A 99 -23.27 9.19 13.33
N LEU A 100 -24.03 10.26 13.59
CA LEU A 100 -24.63 11.06 12.54
C LEU A 100 -23.57 11.99 11.91
N PRO A 101 -23.50 12.11 10.56
CA PRO A 101 -22.50 12.96 9.90
C PRO A 101 -22.52 14.45 10.28
N LYS A 102 -23.65 14.94 10.80
CA LYS A 102 -23.83 16.34 11.22
C LYS A 102 -22.85 16.79 12.31
N ASP A 103 -22.31 15.86 13.09
CA ASP A 103 -21.42 16.16 14.22
C ASP A 103 -19.95 16.31 13.80
N LEU A 104 -19.62 15.97 12.55
CA LEU A 104 -18.26 16.03 11.99
C LEU A 104 -17.60 17.41 12.16
N PRO A 105 -18.23 18.55 11.80
CA PRO A 105 -17.56 19.85 11.90
C PRO A 105 -17.16 20.18 13.34
N GLN A 106 -17.98 19.80 14.32
CA GLN A 106 -17.68 20.02 15.73
C GLN A 106 -16.52 19.13 16.19
N ILE A 107 -16.50 17.86 15.81
CA ILE A 107 -15.38 16.94 16.12
C ILE A 107 -14.07 17.48 15.55
N LEU A 108 -14.06 17.85 14.26
CA LEU A 108 -12.85 18.38 13.62
C LEU A 108 -12.37 19.68 14.27
N THR A 109 -13.30 20.59 14.58
CA THR A 109 -12.97 21.85 15.27
C THR A 109 -12.42 21.60 16.67
N GLU A 110 -13.03 20.71 17.45
CA GLU A 110 -12.56 20.39 18.79
C GLU A 110 -11.19 19.71 18.78
N VAL A 111 -10.93 18.81 17.83
CA VAL A 111 -9.64 18.13 17.72
C VAL A 111 -8.56 19.10 17.25
N ILE A 112 -8.83 19.98 16.29
CA ILE A 112 -7.85 21.01 15.84
C ILE A 112 -7.57 22.03 16.94
N ASN A 113 -8.59 22.47 17.68
CA ASN A 113 -8.40 23.44 18.76
C ASN A 113 -7.61 22.84 19.93
N LYS A 114 -7.72 21.52 20.16
CA LYS A 114 -7.06 20.82 21.27
C LYS A 114 -5.75 20.12 20.86
N SER A 115 -5.53 19.87 19.58
CA SER A 115 -4.34 19.25 19.00
C SER A 115 -3.98 19.95 17.69
N VAL A 116 -2.73 20.44 17.57
CA VAL A 116 -2.26 21.14 16.37
C VAL A 116 -1.82 20.14 15.28
N ASP A 117 -1.95 18.84 15.53
CA ASP A 117 -1.51 17.80 14.59
C ASP A 117 -2.54 17.56 13.48
N TYR A 118 -2.45 18.39 12.44
CA TYR A 118 -3.26 18.23 11.23
C TYR A 118 -3.03 16.89 10.53
N GLU A 119 -1.85 16.28 10.65
CA GLU A 119 -1.60 15.00 10.01
C GLU A 119 -2.56 13.92 10.55
N LEU A 120 -2.72 13.82 11.87
CA LEU A 120 -3.65 12.87 12.48
C LEU A 120 -5.09 13.12 12.02
N VAL A 121 -5.51 14.38 11.98
CA VAL A 121 -6.88 14.76 11.61
C VAL A 121 -7.16 14.47 10.13
N ILE A 122 -6.18 14.69 9.25
CA ILE A 122 -6.28 14.32 7.83
C ILE A 122 -6.36 12.80 7.69
N GLN A 123 -5.52 12.05 8.41
CA GLN A 123 -5.60 10.58 8.39
C GLN A 123 -6.95 10.08 8.88
N PHE A 124 -7.54 10.71 9.91
CA PHE A 124 -8.90 10.40 10.36
C PHE A 124 -9.94 10.68 9.29
N ALA A 125 -9.92 11.88 8.70
CA ALA A 125 -10.86 12.26 7.65
C ALA A 125 -10.76 11.30 6.45
N SER A 126 -9.55 10.94 6.02
CA SER A 126 -9.32 10.05 4.87
C SER A 126 -9.90 8.64 5.05
N ARG A 127 -10.12 8.20 6.29
CA ARG A 127 -10.64 6.86 6.64
C ARG A 127 -12.15 6.82 6.89
N ILE A 128 -12.84 7.96 6.77
CA ILE A 128 -14.32 8.00 6.84
C ILE A 128 -14.88 7.23 5.63
N VAL A 129 -15.81 6.31 5.90
CA VAL A 129 -16.35 5.39 4.87
C VAL A 129 -17.27 6.12 3.88
N ASP A 130 -18.08 7.04 4.38
CA ASP A 130 -18.99 7.82 3.52
C ASP A 130 -18.19 8.83 2.68
N PHE A 131 -18.32 8.72 1.36
CA PHE A 131 -17.58 9.54 0.39
C PHE A 131 -17.87 11.04 0.54
N ASP A 132 -19.15 11.43 0.63
CA ASP A 132 -19.54 12.84 0.71
C ASP A 132 -19.09 13.47 2.02
N VAL A 133 -19.19 12.73 3.12
CA VAL A 133 -18.76 13.17 4.45
C VAL A 133 -17.24 13.32 4.49
N ARG A 134 -16.49 12.36 3.94
CA ARG A 134 -15.03 12.43 3.80
C ARG A 134 -14.60 13.61 2.92
N ALA A 135 -15.24 13.82 1.77
CA ALA A 135 -14.94 14.94 0.88
C ALA A 135 -15.16 16.28 1.58
N LYS A 136 -16.29 16.46 2.28
CA LYS A 136 -16.57 17.67 3.08
C LYS A 136 -15.55 17.87 4.19
N ALA A 137 -15.17 16.81 4.90
CA ALA A 137 -14.13 16.87 5.94
C ALA A 137 -12.81 17.40 5.39
N LEU A 138 -12.34 16.84 4.28
CA LEU A 138 -11.06 17.19 3.66
C LEU A 138 -11.05 18.61 3.08
N ILE A 139 -12.16 19.05 2.47
CA ILE A 139 -12.33 20.44 2.00
C ILE A 139 -12.25 21.41 3.17
N TRP A 140 -12.96 21.11 4.27
CA TRP A 140 -12.95 21.93 5.47
C TRP A 140 -11.53 21.99 6.08
N LEU A 141 -10.83 20.86 6.18
CA LEU A 141 -9.43 20.82 6.66
C LEU A 141 -8.50 21.66 5.78
N TYR A 142 -8.63 21.54 4.45
CA TYR A 142 -7.84 22.34 3.52
C TYR A 142 -8.04 23.85 3.72
N GLN A 143 -9.28 24.28 4.02
CA GLN A 143 -9.64 25.68 4.27
C GLN A 143 -9.15 26.17 5.65
N SER A 144 -9.31 25.37 6.70
CA SER A 144 -8.92 25.70 8.07
C SER A 144 -7.41 25.87 8.27
N MET A 145 -6.59 25.21 7.45
CA MET A 145 -5.13 25.26 7.56
C MET A 145 -4.48 26.58 7.09
N GLY A 146 -5.19 27.47 6.40
CA GLY A 146 -4.60 28.73 5.92
C GLY A 146 -3.40 28.56 4.99
N GLU A 147 -2.42 29.48 5.07
CA GLU A 147 -1.25 29.53 4.17
C GLU A 147 -0.08 28.64 4.60
N ASP A 148 0.15 28.47 5.91
CA ASP A 148 1.29 27.75 6.46
C ASP A 148 0.93 26.28 6.74
N LYS A 149 1.27 25.42 5.78
CA LYS A 149 0.93 23.98 5.83
C LYS A 149 2.19 23.18 6.07
N ALA A 150 2.24 22.44 7.17
CA ALA A 150 3.31 21.48 7.45
C ALA A 150 3.46 20.47 6.29
N GLU A 151 4.69 20.01 6.03
CA GLU A 151 5.00 19.15 4.87
C GLU A 151 4.10 17.90 4.85
N ALA A 152 3.95 17.23 6.00
CA ALA A 152 3.11 16.05 6.18
C ALA A 152 1.66 16.30 5.75
N SER A 153 1.08 17.41 6.21
CA SER A 153 -0.30 17.76 5.93
C SER A 153 -0.53 18.08 4.45
N VAL A 154 0.43 18.72 3.76
CA VAL A 154 0.34 18.98 2.31
C VAL A 154 0.31 17.66 1.54
N ILE A 155 1.24 16.74 1.84
CA ILE A 155 1.33 15.43 1.17
C ILE A 155 0.08 14.59 1.42
N LEU A 156 -0.39 14.53 2.67
CA LEU A 156 -1.57 13.76 3.08
C LEU A 156 -2.86 14.31 2.47
N LEU A 157 -3.04 15.63 2.45
CA LEU A 157 -4.22 16.24 1.83
C LEU A 157 -4.24 15.97 0.33
N GLU A 158 -3.14 16.24 -0.37
CA GLU A 158 -3.10 16.01 -1.81
C GLU A 158 -3.31 14.52 -2.13
N SER A 159 -2.74 13.61 -1.33
CA SER A 159 -2.99 12.16 -1.47
C SER A 159 -4.47 11.82 -1.32
N SER A 160 -5.11 12.37 -0.28
CA SER A 160 -6.54 12.15 0.00
C SER A 160 -7.43 12.70 -1.11
N PHE A 161 -7.10 13.88 -1.66
CA PHE A 161 -7.84 14.44 -2.81
C PHE A 161 -7.62 13.63 -4.09
N TRP A 162 -6.42 13.13 -4.34
CA TRP A 162 -6.18 12.22 -5.47
C TRP A 162 -6.97 10.91 -5.35
N GLN A 163 -7.13 10.37 -4.13
CA GLN A 163 -7.97 9.21 -3.86
C GLN A 163 -9.44 9.53 -4.14
N LEU A 164 -9.95 10.68 -3.66
CA LEU A 164 -11.30 11.13 -3.98
C LEU A 164 -11.53 11.16 -5.49
N THR A 165 -10.62 11.77 -6.26
CA THR A 165 -10.72 11.83 -7.74
C THR A 165 -10.83 10.45 -8.40
N VAL A 166 -10.23 9.41 -7.82
CA VAL A 166 -10.32 8.03 -8.34
C VAL A 166 -11.67 7.40 -8.02
N GLU A 167 -12.21 7.68 -6.84
CA GLU A 167 -13.47 7.12 -6.36
C GLU A 167 -14.71 7.78 -6.98
N ILE A 168 -14.59 8.97 -7.58
CA ILE A 168 -15.70 9.60 -8.29
C ILE A 168 -15.96 8.87 -9.62
N THR A 169 -16.79 7.83 -9.60
CA THR A 169 -17.23 7.06 -10.77
C THR A 169 -18.31 7.79 -11.58
N GLU A 170 -18.32 7.66 -12.90
CA GLU A 170 -19.22 8.36 -13.84
C GLU A 170 -20.72 8.04 -13.67
N ASP A 171 -21.08 7.03 -12.86
CA ASP A 171 -22.41 6.41 -12.90
C ASP A 171 -23.51 7.04 -12.01
N ASN A 172 -23.32 8.19 -11.34
CA ASN A 172 -24.44 8.87 -10.65
C ASN A 172 -24.27 10.41 -10.52
N ASP A 173 -25.27 11.14 -11.05
CA ASP A 173 -25.70 12.53 -10.80
C ASP A 173 -24.78 13.75 -11.07
N PHE A 174 -25.45 14.84 -11.48
CA PHE A 174 -24.94 16.22 -11.70
C PHE A 174 -24.09 16.80 -10.54
N LEU A 175 -24.20 16.25 -9.33
CA LEU A 175 -23.34 16.62 -8.20
C LEU A 175 -21.85 16.28 -8.44
N HIS A 176 -21.57 15.28 -9.29
CA HIS A 176 -20.22 14.80 -9.60
C HIS A 176 -19.36 15.88 -10.25
N ASP A 177 -19.85 16.57 -11.28
CA ASP A 177 -19.05 17.57 -12.00
C ASP A 177 -18.64 18.74 -11.11
N MET A 178 -19.55 19.23 -10.26
CA MET A 178 -19.24 20.30 -9.31
C MET A 178 -18.24 19.82 -8.24
N GLN A 179 -18.44 18.63 -7.68
CA GLN A 179 -17.50 18.05 -6.70
C GLN A 179 -16.12 17.84 -7.31
N LYS A 180 -16.06 17.30 -8.54
CA LYS A 180 -14.82 17.09 -9.30
C LYS A 180 -14.12 18.41 -9.60
N GLN A 181 -14.86 19.46 -9.98
CA GLN A 181 -14.29 20.81 -10.16
C GLN A 181 -13.70 21.36 -8.86
N VAL A 182 -14.39 21.20 -7.72
CA VAL A 182 -13.88 21.65 -6.42
C VAL A 182 -12.62 20.88 -6.02
N VAL A 183 -12.64 19.55 -6.13
CA VAL A 183 -11.49 18.69 -5.82
C VAL A 183 -10.30 19.04 -6.72
N ASN A 184 -10.51 19.16 -8.03
CA ASN A 184 -9.45 19.54 -8.98
C ASN A 184 -8.90 20.94 -8.68
N GLY A 185 -9.77 21.92 -8.39
CA GLY A 185 -9.33 23.27 -8.03
C GLY A 185 -8.52 23.34 -6.73
N ILE A 186 -8.72 22.39 -5.80
CA ILE A 186 -7.87 22.23 -4.61
C ILE A 186 -6.55 21.56 -4.98
N LEU A 187 -6.58 20.50 -5.80
CA LEU A 187 -5.38 19.83 -6.30
C LEU A 187 -4.47 20.81 -7.07
N ASP A 188 -5.02 21.71 -7.89
CA ASP A 188 -4.28 22.73 -8.62
C ASP A 188 -3.54 23.70 -7.69
N LYS A 189 -4.05 23.92 -6.46
CA LYS A 189 -3.42 24.76 -5.44
C LYS A 189 -2.41 24.00 -4.58
N LEU A 190 -2.66 22.72 -4.29
CA LEU A 190 -1.76 21.87 -3.52
C LEU A 190 -0.55 21.42 -4.34
N SER A 191 -0.75 21.07 -5.61
CA SER A 191 0.27 20.48 -6.46
C SER A 191 1.55 21.33 -6.57
N PRO A 192 1.50 22.67 -6.77
CA PRO A 192 2.71 23.50 -6.75
C PRO A 192 3.46 23.44 -5.43
N LYS A 193 2.75 23.43 -4.29
CA LYS A 193 3.37 23.31 -2.96
C LYS A 193 4.04 21.95 -2.81
N THR A 194 3.36 20.86 -3.19
CA THR A 194 3.94 19.53 -3.18
C THR A 194 5.19 19.45 -4.06
N MET A 195 5.16 20.03 -5.25
CA MET A 195 6.30 20.02 -6.16
C MET A 195 7.52 20.76 -5.57
N GLN A 196 7.30 21.88 -4.88
CA GLN A 196 8.36 22.56 -4.13
C GLN A 196 8.95 21.66 -3.02
N LEU A 197 8.11 20.92 -2.30
CA LEU A 197 8.56 19.95 -1.30
C LEU A 197 9.41 18.85 -1.95
N TYR A 198 8.98 18.31 -3.09
CA TYR A 198 9.75 17.28 -3.81
C TYR A 198 11.10 17.78 -4.30
N SER A 199 11.18 19.01 -4.81
CA SER A 199 12.45 19.64 -5.19
C SER A 199 13.38 19.80 -3.97
N LYS A 200 12.85 20.14 -2.80
CA LYS A 200 13.61 20.19 -1.53
C LYS A 200 14.06 18.79 -1.08
N TRP A 201 13.15 17.82 -1.08
CA TRP A 201 13.42 16.43 -0.68
C TRP A 201 14.52 15.81 -1.53
N LYS A 202 14.56 16.10 -2.83
CA LYS A 202 15.65 15.68 -3.71
C LYS A 202 17.04 16.02 -3.16
N GLN A 203 17.18 17.16 -2.48
CA GLN A 203 18.46 17.61 -1.92
C GLN A 203 18.78 16.96 -0.57
N VAL A 204 17.76 16.53 0.19
CA VAL A 204 17.92 16.09 1.59
C VAL A 204 17.55 14.63 1.85
N ILE A 205 17.04 13.89 0.86
CA ILE A 205 16.59 12.49 1.02
C ILE A 205 17.70 11.55 1.48
N CYS A 206 18.97 11.90 1.21
CA CYS A 206 20.16 11.16 1.61
C CYS A 206 20.73 11.57 2.98
N THR A 207 20.08 12.49 3.69
CA THR A 207 20.55 13.04 4.97
C THR A 207 19.79 12.44 6.14
N ASN A 208 19.99 12.94 7.36
CA ASN A 208 19.24 12.51 8.56
C ASN A 208 17.70 12.66 8.44
N LYS A 209 17.18 13.46 7.50
CA LYS A 209 15.74 13.58 7.20
C LYS A 209 15.16 12.39 6.41
N SER A 210 15.97 11.38 6.12
CA SER A 210 15.60 10.23 5.29
C SER A 210 14.38 9.45 5.82
N GLU A 211 14.27 9.31 7.14
CA GLU A 211 13.20 8.54 7.78
C GLU A 211 11.85 9.24 7.69
N GLU A 212 11.81 10.55 7.97
CA GLU A 212 10.61 11.39 7.82
C GLU A 212 10.06 11.35 6.39
N ILE A 213 10.95 11.50 5.40
CA ILE A 213 10.57 11.42 3.98
C ILE A 213 10.01 10.03 3.65
N THR A 214 10.67 8.96 4.12
CA THR A 214 10.19 7.58 3.91
C THR A 214 8.82 7.37 4.55
N TYR A 215 8.62 7.89 5.75
CA TYR A 215 7.35 7.87 6.44
C TYR A 215 6.26 8.57 5.63
N LEU A 216 6.52 9.75 5.08
CA LEU A 216 5.52 10.47 4.26
C LEU A 216 5.27 9.80 2.90
N MET A 217 6.29 9.21 2.29
CA MET A 217 6.15 8.43 1.05
C MET A 217 5.20 7.22 1.23
N ASN A 218 5.04 6.70 2.45
CA ASN A 218 4.09 5.61 2.72
C ASN A 218 2.63 5.98 2.47
N TYR A 219 2.29 7.27 2.47
CA TYR A 219 0.93 7.76 2.25
C TYR A 219 0.70 8.27 0.82
N MET A 220 1.74 8.32 -0.01
CA MET A 220 1.63 8.85 -1.36
C MET A 220 0.85 7.93 -2.30
N THR A 221 0.02 8.55 -3.13
CA THR A 221 -0.62 7.88 -4.27
C THR A 221 0.39 7.53 -5.36
N VAL A 222 -0.01 6.66 -6.30
CA VAL A 222 0.76 6.37 -7.52
C VAL A 222 1.17 7.67 -8.23
N LYS A 223 0.25 8.63 -8.34
CA LYS A 223 0.49 9.89 -9.06
C LYS A 223 1.55 10.75 -8.38
N GLN A 224 1.51 10.82 -7.06
CA GLN A 224 2.50 11.57 -6.29
C GLN A 224 3.90 10.93 -6.39
N LEU A 225 3.99 9.59 -6.38
CA LEU A 225 5.27 8.89 -6.56
C LEU A 225 5.83 9.04 -7.99
N GLU A 226 4.98 9.11 -9.02
CA GLU A 226 5.40 9.51 -10.38
C GLU A 226 6.01 10.93 -10.37
N MET A 227 5.32 11.89 -9.76
CA MET A 227 5.76 13.30 -9.68
C MET A 227 7.09 13.44 -8.93
N LEU A 228 7.23 12.73 -7.80
CA LEU A 228 8.47 12.67 -7.04
C LEU A 228 9.60 12.08 -7.89
N ALA A 229 9.40 10.93 -8.54
CA ALA A 229 10.42 10.32 -9.39
C ALA A 229 10.87 11.24 -10.54
N ASN A 230 9.95 11.98 -11.15
CA ASN A 230 10.27 12.96 -12.19
C ASN A 230 11.22 14.05 -11.69
N GLN A 231 11.08 14.50 -10.43
CA GLN A 231 12.00 15.48 -9.85
C GLN A 231 13.44 14.97 -9.75
N PHE A 232 13.63 13.66 -9.54
CA PHE A 232 14.98 13.08 -9.46
C PHE A 232 15.61 12.87 -10.85
N ILE A 233 14.80 12.71 -11.90
CA ILE A 233 15.29 12.69 -13.29
C ILE A 233 15.76 14.09 -13.72
N ILE A 234 15.01 15.14 -13.34
CA ILE A 234 15.30 16.54 -13.69
C ILE A 234 16.43 17.06 -12.80
N GLY A 235 17.64 17.29 -13.34
CA GLY A 235 18.80 17.79 -12.58
C GLY A 235 19.69 16.70 -11.98
N TYR A 236 19.85 15.61 -12.72
CA TYR A 236 20.74 14.45 -12.58
C TYR A 236 21.81 14.49 -11.45
N ASN A 237 21.52 13.81 -10.34
CA ASN A 237 22.55 13.26 -9.45
C ASN A 237 22.29 11.76 -9.31
N VAL A 238 23.07 10.96 -10.05
CA VAL A 238 22.86 9.51 -10.15
C VAL A 238 22.99 8.82 -8.82
N TRP A 239 23.94 9.28 -8.02
CA TRP A 239 24.18 8.67 -6.72
C TRP A 239 22.97 8.84 -5.80
N VAL A 240 22.39 10.05 -5.76
CA VAL A 240 21.18 10.35 -4.97
C VAL A 240 19.99 9.53 -5.46
N LEU A 241 19.83 9.38 -6.77
CA LEU A 241 18.77 8.56 -7.36
C LEU A 241 18.89 7.09 -6.91
N GLN A 242 20.10 6.52 -7.01
CA GLN A 242 20.37 5.13 -6.72
C GLN A 242 20.31 4.83 -5.21
N ASN A 243 21.10 5.54 -4.41
CA ASN A 243 21.30 5.19 -3.01
C ASN A 243 20.23 5.78 -2.08
N CYS A 244 19.35 6.65 -2.58
CA CYS A 244 18.35 7.30 -1.74
C CYS A 244 16.97 7.05 -2.29
N LEU A 245 16.63 7.52 -3.50
CA LEU A 245 15.26 7.31 -4.01
C LEU A 245 14.94 5.81 -4.19
N LEU A 246 15.77 5.06 -4.92
CA LEU A 246 15.48 3.64 -5.20
C LEU A 246 15.51 2.77 -3.94
N ASP A 247 16.47 3.00 -3.05
CA ASP A 247 16.53 2.30 -1.77
C ASP A 247 15.30 2.63 -0.90
N LYS A 248 14.80 3.89 -0.91
CA LYS A 248 13.53 4.23 -0.25
C LYS A 248 12.33 3.55 -0.87
N LEU A 249 12.20 3.58 -2.20
CA LEU A 249 11.13 2.86 -2.89
C LEU A 249 11.15 1.36 -2.57
N HIS A 250 12.34 0.78 -2.40
CA HIS A 250 12.48 -0.59 -1.97
C HIS A 250 11.96 -0.83 -0.54
N ILE A 251 12.35 0.02 0.42
CA ILE A 251 11.93 -0.07 1.82
C ILE A 251 10.41 0.05 1.97
N LEU A 252 9.79 0.98 1.23
CA LEU A 252 8.33 1.14 1.23
C LEU A 252 7.63 -0.17 0.85
N ASN A 253 8.16 -0.84 -0.18
CA ASN A 253 7.67 -2.14 -0.65
C ASN A 253 6.15 -2.21 -0.95
N LYS A 254 5.50 -1.07 -1.26
CA LYS A 254 4.05 -0.96 -1.53
C LYS A 254 3.75 -0.97 -3.02
N CYS A 255 2.53 -1.34 -3.39
CA CYS A 255 2.08 -1.31 -4.79
C CYS A 255 2.11 0.07 -5.44
N THR A 256 1.93 1.15 -4.66
CA THR A 256 1.97 2.53 -5.18
C THR A 256 3.34 2.92 -5.74
N THR A 257 4.42 2.27 -5.29
CA THR A 257 5.80 2.49 -5.81
C THR A 257 5.95 2.21 -7.31
N VAL A 258 5.00 1.49 -7.91
CA VAL A 258 4.96 1.22 -9.34
C VAL A 258 5.00 2.50 -10.20
N GLY A 259 4.37 3.59 -9.74
CA GLY A 259 4.37 4.87 -10.48
C GLY A 259 5.76 5.49 -10.58
N ALA A 260 6.53 5.44 -9.49
CA ALA A 260 7.92 5.89 -9.52
C ALA A 260 8.78 5.01 -10.45
N TYR A 261 8.62 3.69 -10.38
CA TYR A 261 9.38 2.78 -11.24
C TYR A 261 9.06 2.96 -12.72
N GLU A 262 7.81 3.18 -13.12
CA GLU A 262 7.45 3.43 -14.51
C GLU A 262 8.11 4.70 -15.05
N VAL A 263 8.12 5.79 -14.29
CA VAL A 263 8.82 7.04 -14.66
C VAL A 263 10.31 6.78 -14.89
N LEU A 264 10.96 6.03 -14.00
CA LEU A 264 12.38 5.69 -14.13
C LEU A 264 12.63 4.75 -15.32
N LEU A 265 11.77 3.76 -15.56
CA LEU A 265 11.83 2.89 -16.73
C LEU A 265 11.69 3.63 -18.06
N ASN A 266 11.06 4.80 -18.08
CA ASN A 266 10.85 5.61 -19.27
C ASN A 266 11.87 6.75 -19.42
N ALA A 267 12.86 6.87 -18.52
CA ALA A 267 13.92 7.88 -18.66
C ALA A 267 14.86 7.56 -19.84
N SER A 268 15.84 8.42 -20.11
CA SER A 268 16.80 8.17 -21.19
C SER A 268 17.70 6.95 -20.90
N ARG A 269 18.17 6.26 -21.95
CA ARG A 269 19.05 5.07 -21.82
C ARG A 269 20.29 5.30 -20.94
N THR A 270 20.85 6.50 -20.99
CA THR A 270 22.00 6.89 -20.14
C THR A 270 21.65 6.85 -18.66
N VAL A 271 20.44 7.27 -18.32
CA VAL A 271 19.92 7.28 -16.94
C VAL A 271 19.56 5.84 -16.57
N GLN A 272 18.86 5.11 -17.44
CA GLN A 272 18.45 3.71 -17.25
C GLN A 272 19.60 2.75 -16.96
N LYS A 273 20.77 2.96 -17.59
CA LYS A 273 21.95 2.10 -17.43
C LYS A 273 22.20 1.69 -15.97
N MET A 274 22.04 2.59 -15.00
CA MET A 274 22.45 2.32 -13.61
C MET A 274 21.38 1.69 -12.71
N TYR A 275 20.10 1.74 -13.09
CA TYR A 275 19.01 1.24 -12.24
C TYR A 275 18.04 0.29 -12.92
N LEU A 276 18.18 0.07 -14.23
CA LEU A 276 17.22 -0.73 -14.97
C LEU A 276 17.11 -2.15 -14.42
N ALA A 277 18.23 -2.80 -14.08
CA ALA A 277 18.21 -4.13 -13.49
C ALA A 277 17.53 -4.19 -12.09
N PRO A 278 17.89 -3.35 -11.09
CA PRO A 278 17.21 -3.36 -9.78
C PRO A 278 15.72 -3.04 -9.87
N ILE A 279 15.32 -2.09 -10.72
CA ILE A 279 13.90 -1.79 -10.94
C ILE A 279 13.19 -3.02 -11.53
N VAL A 280 13.72 -3.57 -12.61
CA VAL A 280 13.10 -4.69 -13.33
C VAL A 280 12.94 -5.92 -12.43
N TYR A 281 13.97 -6.24 -11.64
CA TYR A 281 13.89 -7.31 -10.66
C TYR A 281 12.83 -7.01 -9.58
N LYS A 282 12.84 -5.81 -8.96
CA LYS A 282 11.87 -5.42 -7.93
C LYS A 282 10.43 -5.47 -8.43
N MET A 283 10.20 -5.06 -9.68
CA MET A 283 8.86 -5.11 -10.29
C MET A 283 8.34 -6.55 -10.43
N THR A 284 9.20 -7.55 -10.63
CA THR A 284 8.75 -8.96 -10.62
C THR A 284 8.22 -9.38 -9.25
N ILE A 285 8.87 -8.94 -8.17
CA ILE A 285 8.43 -9.20 -6.79
C ILE A 285 7.13 -8.43 -6.48
N LEU A 286 7.07 -7.14 -6.82
CA LEU A 286 5.87 -6.32 -6.60
C LEU A 286 4.66 -6.88 -7.34
N LYS A 287 4.84 -7.41 -8.55
CA LYS A 287 3.76 -8.06 -9.29
C LYS A 287 3.17 -9.24 -8.53
N GLU A 288 3.99 -10.09 -7.91
CA GLU A 288 3.50 -11.23 -7.13
C GLU A 288 2.72 -10.75 -5.90
N ARG A 289 3.26 -9.75 -5.19
CA ARG A 289 2.62 -9.17 -4.00
C ARG A 289 1.30 -8.46 -4.32
N CYS A 290 1.32 -7.54 -5.29
CA CYS A 290 0.16 -6.71 -5.59
C CYS A 290 -1.02 -7.50 -6.15
N LYS A 291 -0.77 -8.62 -6.85
CA LYS A 291 -1.84 -9.54 -7.28
C LYS A 291 -2.70 -10.06 -6.13
N LEU A 292 -2.16 -10.14 -4.92
CA LEU A 292 -2.90 -10.56 -3.72
C LEU A 292 -3.73 -9.41 -3.11
N GLU A 293 -3.43 -8.14 -3.45
CA GLU A 293 -4.02 -6.95 -2.83
C GLU A 293 -5.09 -6.25 -3.73
N VAL A 294 -5.39 -6.72 -4.96
CA VAL A 294 -6.29 -6.05 -5.93
C VAL A 294 -7.80 -6.21 -5.63
N ASN A 295 -8.22 -6.03 -4.38
CA ASN A 295 -9.64 -6.00 -4.00
C ASN A 295 -10.18 -4.60 -3.61
N GLU A 296 -9.39 -3.52 -3.75
CA GLU A 296 -9.83 -2.15 -3.42
C GLU A 296 -9.58 -1.16 -4.59
N GLY A 297 -10.37 -0.07 -4.64
CA GLY A 297 -10.59 0.86 -5.77
C GLY A 297 -9.38 1.45 -6.53
N ASN A 298 -8.14 1.17 -6.10
CA ASN A 298 -6.92 1.44 -6.86
C ASN A 298 -6.58 0.38 -7.93
N GLY A 299 -7.33 -0.73 -7.98
CA GLY A 299 -7.06 -1.89 -8.84
C GLY A 299 -6.91 -1.54 -10.32
N ASN A 300 -7.75 -0.67 -10.88
CA ASN A 300 -7.74 -0.37 -12.32
C ASN A 300 -6.46 0.36 -12.78
N ARG A 301 -5.94 1.31 -11.99
CA ARG A 301 -4.70 2.02 -12.32
C ARG A 301 -3.48 1.14 -12.09
N ILE A 302 -3.39 0.48 -10.92
CA ILE A 302 -2.27 -0.43 -10.64
C ILE A 302 -2.23 -1.56 -11.68
N ASN A 303 -3.37 -2.09 -12.10
CA ASN A 303 -3.44 -3.10 -13.17
C ASN A 303 -2.92 -2.59 -14.52
N LYS A 304 -3.18 -1.32 -14.89
CA LYS A 304 -2.60 -0.69 -16.08
C LYS A 304 -1.06 -0.68 -16.02
N TYR A 305 -0.51 -0.27 -14.89
CA TYR A 305 0.95 -0.25 -14.69
C TYR A 305 1.53 -1.68 -14.61
N LEU A 306 0.85 -2.60 -13.92
CA LEU A 306 1.20 -4.02 -13.86
C LEU A 306 1.13 -4.71 -15.23
N HIS A 307 0.28 -4.27 -16.15
CA HIS A 307 0.22 -4.82 -17.50
C HIS A 307 1.50 -4.55 -18.28
N GLN A 308 2.06 -3.34 -18.21
CA GLN A 308 3.35 -3.02 -18.83
C GLN A 308 4.49 -3.89 -18.24
N ILE A 309 4.36 -4.30 -16.97
CA ILE A 309 5.29 -5.15 -16.23
C ILE A 309 5.10 -6.65 -16.52
N LYS A 310 3.97 -7.07 -17.11
CA LYS A 310 3.73 -8.49 -17.43
C LYS A 310 4.59 -8.98 -18.58
N SER A 311 5.00 -8.10 -19.48
CA SER A 311 5.82 -8.45 -20.64
C SER A 311 6.73 -7.30 -21.05
N PRO A 312 7.59 -6.80 -20.15
CA PRO A 312 8.54 -5.79 -20.53
C PRO A 312 9.46 -6.37 -21.60
N LYS A 313 9.50 -5.72 -22.76
CA LYS A 313 10.40 -6.05 -23.86
C LYS A 313 11.44 -4.95 -23.92
N PHE A 314 12.44 -5.03 -23.05
CA PHE A 314 13.59 -4.14 -23.13
C PHE A 314 14.45 -4.53 -24.33
N THR A 315 15.11 -3.53 -24.93
CA THR A 315 16.03 -3.78 -26.04
C THR A 315 17.20 -4.66 -25.60
N ASN A 316 17.67 -4.46 -24.37
CA ASN A 316 18.73 -5.29 -23.78
C ASN A 316 18.16 -6.65 -23.34
N SER A 317 18.56 -7.71 -24.06
CA SER A 317 18.12 -9.09 -23.80
C SER A 317 18.45 -9.61 -22.39
N ASN A 318 19.56 -9.18 -21.79
CA ASN A 318 19.94 -9.60 -20.44
C ASN A 318 19.01 -9.05 -19.35
N ILE A 319 18.48 -7.84 -19.55
CA ILE A 319 17.46 -7.29 -18.65
C ILE A 319 16.16 -8.09 -18.75
N ASN A 320 15.78 -8.54 -19.95
CA ASN A 320 14.65 -9.45 -20.10
C ASN A 320 14.94 -10.80 -19.42
N ASP A 321 16.17 -11.31 -19.49
CA ASP A 321 16.52 -12.59 -18.88
C ASP A 321 16.51 -12.51 -17.34
N ILE A 322 16.87 -11.37 -16.72
CA ILE A 322 16.65 -11.16 -15.28
C ILE A 322 15.19 -11.43 -14.90
N THR A 323 14.22 -10.89 -15.65
CA THR A 323 12.80 -11.14 -15.34
C THR A 323 12.42 -12.62 -15.41
N LYS A 324 13.00 -13.35 -16.36
CA LYS A 324 12.63 -14.74 -16.66
C LYS A 324 13.30 -15.75 -15.74
N CYS A 325 14.56 -15.52 -15.41
CA CYS A 325 15.41 -16.55 -14.81
C CYS A 325 16.33 -16.04 -13.70
N HIS A 326 15.96 -14.96 -13.01
CA HIS A 326 16.69 -14.48 -11.83
C HIS A 326 16.93 -15.54 -10.74
N LYS A 327 16.16 -16.63 -10.69
CA LYS A 327 16.38 -17.76 -9.76
C LYS A 327 17.31 -18.85 -10.30
N HIS A 328 17.57 -18.88 -11.61
CA HIS A 328 18.31 -19.95 -12.28
C HIS A 328 19.04 -19.41 -13.53
N PHE A 329 20.22 -18.84 -13.34
CA PHE A 329 21.03 -18.35 -14.45
C PHE A 329 22.52 -18.61 -14.27
N SER A 330 23.27 -18.57 -15.37
CA SER A 330 24.73 -18.56 -15.35
C SER A 330 25.25 -17.21 -15.84
N LEU A 331 26.38 -16.77 -15.27
CA LEU A 331 27.12 -15.59 -15.72
C LEU A 331 28.13 -16.01 -16.78
N PHE A 332 27.86 -15.59 -18.02
CA PHE A 332 28.65 -15.95 -19.19
C PHE A 332 29.36 -14.73 -19.75
N ASP A 333 30.67 -14.83 -19.97
CA ASP A 333 31.37 -13.82 -20.74
C ASP A 333 31.18 -14.07 -22.24
N SER A 334 30.56 -13.10 -22.91
CA SER A 334 30.23 -13.23 -24.33
C SER A 334 31.42 -13.22 -25.27
N GLU A 335 32.54 -12.62 -24.87
CA GLU A 335 33.71 -12.45 -25.72
C GLU A 335 34.66 -13.67 -25.63
N GLU A 336 35.05 -14.09 -24.42
CA GLU A 336 35.90 -15.29 -24.24
C GLU A 336 35.14 -16.62 -24.39
N LYS A 337 33.80 -16.56 -24.49
CA LYS A 337 32.91 -17.71 -24.50
C LYS A 337 33.05 -18.62 -23.27
N THR A 338 33.47 -18.05 -22.15
CA THR A 338 33.61 -18.72 -20.85
C THR A 338 32.48 -18.34 -19.90
N CYS A 339 32.34 -19.05 -18.79
CA CYS A 339 31.41 -18.72 -17.73
C CYS A 339 32.03 -18.83 -16.35
N ILE A 340 31.43 -18.16 -15.38
CA ILE A 340 31.84 -18.24 -13.97
C ILE A 340 31.54 -19.63 -13.43
N ARG A 341 32.57 -20.25 -12.84
CA ARG A 341 32.49 -21.52 -12.12
C ARG A 341 33.09 -21.33 -10.73
N ILE A 342 32.32 -21.68 -9.72
CA ILE A 342 32.82 -21.83 -8.36
C ILE A 342 33.44 -23.22 -8.26
N SER A 343 34.73 -23.23 -7.97
CA SER A 343 35.51 -24.44 -7.76
C SER A 343 35.20 -25.04 -6.38
N GLN A 344 35.41 -26.34 -6.22
CA GLN A 344 35.42 -26.97 -4.90
C GLN A 344 36.73 -26.70 -4.14
N GLU A 345 37.73 -26.10 -4.80
CA GLU A 345 38.98 -25.70 -4.18
C GLU A 345 38.75 -24.60 -3.15
N ARG A 346 39.19 -24.88 -1.91
CA ARG A 346 39.10 -23.92 -0.81
C ARG A 346 40.40 -23.21 -0.62
N LYS A 347 40.33 -21.89 -0.51
CA LYS A 347 41.44 -21.05 -0.13
C LYS A 347 41.16 -20.40 1.23
N ILE A 348 42.16 -20.43 2.10
CA ILE A 348 42.11 -19.82 3.43
C ILE A 348 42.93 -18.54 3.37
N ILE A 349 42.32 -17.43 3.76
CA ILE A 349 42.99 -16.15 4.01
C ILE A 349 42.73 -15.72 5.44
N LYS A 350 43.42 -14.66 5.89
CA LYS A 350 43.27 -14.07 7.23
C LYS A 350 41.80 -13.89 7.66
N PHE A 351 40.91 -13.60 6.72
CA PHE A 351 39.51 -13.25 6.95
C PHE A 351 38.50 -14.40 6.73
N GLY A 352 38.95 -15.61 6.42
CA GLY A 352 38.04 -16.76 6.27
C GLY A 352 38.46 -17.77 5.21
N SER A 353 37.60 -18.77 5.00
CA SER A 353 37.72 -19.77 3.95
C SER A 353 36.68 -19.52 2.85
N PHE A 354 37.11 -19.59 1.60
CA PHE A 354 36.24 -19.37 0.45
C PHE A 354 36.53 -20.39 -0.65
N ASN A 355 35.51 -20.65 -1.45
CA ASN A 355 35.65 -21.37 -2.71
C ASN A 355 36.26 -20.44 -3.76
N VAL A 356 37.28 -20.93 -4.46
CA VAL A 356 37.93 -20.21 -5.56
C VAL A 356 36.96 -20.09 -6.73
N ILE A 357 37.00 -18.94 -7.41
CA ILE A 357 36.19 -18.68 -8.59
C ILE A 357 37.10 -18.59 -9.80
N ASP A 358 36.78 -19.41 -10.81
CA ASP A 358 37.47 -19.45 -12.09
C ASP A 358 36.49 -19.19 -13.22
N THR A 359 37.02 -18.98 -14.43
CA THR A 359 36.24 -19.12 -15.65
C THR A 359 36.50 -20.48 -16.30
N THR A 360 35.47 -21.08 -16.89
CA THR A 360 35.58 -22.35 -17.63
C THR A 360 34.95 -22.22 -19.03
N PRO A 361 35.52 -22.87 -20.06
CA PRO A 361 34.91 -22.91 -21.39
C PRO A 361 33.63 -23.77 -21.39
N GLY A 362 32.61 -23.30 -22.13
CA GLY A 362 31.39 -24.08 -22.40
C GLY A 362 30.33 -24.02 -21.29
N LYS A 363 29.12 -24.57 -21.58
CA LYS A 363 27.93 -24.46 -20.70
C LYS A 363 27.85 -25.51 -19.59
N GLY A 364 28.51 -26.67 -19.75
CA GLY A 364 28.30 -27.85 -18.90
C GLY A 364 28.97 -27.79 -17.52
N GLN A 365 29.82 -26.80 -17.26
CA GLN A 365 30.55 -26.65 -16.00
C GLN A 365 30.30 -25.29 -15.33
N CYS A 366 29.35 -24.50 -15.82
CA CYS A 366 29.03 -23.20 -15.23
C CYS A 366 28.34 -23.38 -13.88
N SER A 367 28.64 -22.51 -12.93
CA SER A 367 27.82 -22.40 -11.73
C SER A 367 26.45 -21.82 -12.09
N ILE A 368 25.44 -22.24 -11.33
CA ILE A 368 24.07 -21.72 -11.41
C ILE A 368 23.87 -20.78 -10.23
N PHE A 369 23.32 -19.61 -10.53
CA PHE A 369 23.12 -18.53 -9.59
C PHE A 369 21.64 -18.14 -9.46
N SER A 370 21.33 -17.52 -8.33
CA SER A 370 20.13 -16.72 -8.13
C SER A 370 20.49 -15.28 -7.71
N LEU A 371 19.61 -14.33 -8.01
CA LEU A 371 19.68 -12.97 -7.49
C LEU A 371 18.77 -12.85 -6.27
N GLU A 372 19.27 -12.20 -5.23
CA GLU A 372 18.50 -11.79 -4.07
C GLU A 372 18.72 -10.30 -3.83
N LEU A 373 17.69 -9.54 -3.46
CA LEU A 373 17.89 -8.14 -3.08
C LEU A 373 18.44 -8.05 -1.67
N GLN A 374 19.29 -7.06 -1.41
CA GLN A 374 19.60 -6.71 -0.04
C GLN A 374 18.38 -6.07 0.64
N GLU A 375 18.13 -6.44 1.90
CA GLU A 375 16.95 -6.01 2.65
C GLU A 375 16.90 -4.49 2.87
N PHE A 376 18.05 -3.88 3.17
CA PHE A 376 18.13 -2.45 3.49
C PHE A 376 18.52 -1.58 2.29
N ASN A 377 19.11 -2.19 1.25
CA ASN A 377 19.60 -1.48 0.07
C ASN A 377 19.07 -2.14 -1.21
N GLY A 378 17.85 -1.76 -1.59
CA GLY A 378 17.14 -2.36 -2.72
C GLY A 378 17.73 -2.16 -4.11
N THR A 379 18.80 -1.40 -4.23
CA THR A 379 19.59 -1.27 -5.45
C THR A 379 20.71 -2.30 -5.56
N ARG A 380 21.04 -2.99 -4.46
CA ARG A 380 22.11 -3.99 -4.38
C ARG A 380 21.54 -5.40 -4.36
N PHE A 381 22.27 -6.30 -4.99
CA PHE A 381 21.94 -7.71 -5.14
C PHE A 381 22.97 -8.60 -4.46
N LYS A 382 22.54 -9.69 -3.85
CA LYS A 382 23.42 -10.84 -3.61
C LYS A 382 23.28 -11.77 -4.81
N ILE A 383 24.43 -12.19 -5.36
CA ILE A 383 24.48 -13.24 -6.38
C ILE A 383 24.78 -14.52 -5.61
N ILE A 384 23.76 -15.35 -5.41
CA ILE A 384 23.84 -16.56 -4.60
C ILE A 384 24.17 -17.74 -5.51
N GLU A 385 25.20 -18.51 -5.17
CA GLU A 385 25.41 -19.80 -5.82
C GLU A 385 24.38 -20.81 -5.33
N ARG A 386 23.67 -21.44 -6.26
CA ARG A 386 22.60 -22.38 -5.93
C ARG A 386 23.05 -23.67 -5.27
N ALA A 387 24.23 -24.18 -5.63
CA ALA A 387 24.72 -25.45 -5.12
C ALA A 387 25.14 -25.36 -3.64
N THR A 388 25.70 -24.22 -3.23
CA THR A 388 26.19 -23.98 -1.87
C THR A 388 25.24 -23.13 -1.04
N ALA A 389 24.31 -22.40 -1.67
CA ALA A 389 23.49 -21.35 -1.07
C ALA A 389 24.31 -20.18 -0.50
N GLU A 390 25.54 -19.99 -0.99
CA GLU A 390 26.46 -18.99 -0.47
C GLU A 390 26.60 -17.82 -1.45
N PRO A 391 26.63 -16.57 -0.97
CA PRO A 391 26.77 -15.40 -1.81
C PRO A 391 28.18 -15.31 -2.40
N LEU A 392 28.27 -14.87 -3.64
CA LEU A 392 29.48 -14.27 -4.16
C LEU A 392 29.83 -13.06 -3.30
N THR A 393 31.06 -13.03 -2.81
CA THR A 393 31.63 -11.98 -1.99
C THR A 393 32.95 -11.53 -2.59
N ARG A 394 33.22 -10.23 -2.56
CA ARG A 394 34.57 -9.75 -2.84
C ARG A 394 35.47 -9.99 -1.64
N LEU A 395 36.68 -10.44 -1.92
CA LEU A 395 37.76 -10.61 -0.96
C LEU A 395 38.78 -9.51 -1.23
N ASN A 396 38.92 -8.60 -0.27
CA ASN A 396 39.97 -7.58 -0.28
C ASN A 396 41.31 -8.21 0.13
N TYR A 397 41.79 -9.10 -0.74
CA TYR A 397 43.03 -9.82 -0.59
C TYR A 397 43.74 -9.80 -1.94
N PRO A 398 44.79 -8.98 -2.10
CA PRO A 398 45.53 -8.93 -3.34
C PRO A 398 46.06 -10.30 -3.71
N SER A 399 46.00 -10.61 -5.00
CA SER A 399 46.62 -11.83 -5.50
C SER A 399 48.14 -11.73 -5.34
N HIS A 400 48.84 -12.87 -5.20
CA HIS A 400 50.29 -12.89 -5.02
C HIS A 400 51.09 -12.33 -6.21
N TRP A 401 50.43 -12.18 -7.36
CA TRP A 401 50.98 -11.72 -8.62
C TRP A 401 50.42 -10.35 -9.04
N SER A 402 49.51 -9.76 -8.26
CA SER A 402 49.05 -8.39 -8.45
C SER A 402 48.44 -7.80 -7.17
N THR A 403 48.99 -6.65 -6.78
CA THR A 403 48.65 -5.88 -5.58
C THR A 403 47.38 -5.03 -5.72
N ASP A 404 46.92 -4.76 -6.94
CA ASP A 404 45.82 -3.82 -7.20
C ASP A 404 44.45 -4.50 -7.31
N TRP A 405 44.40 -5.83 -7.15
CA TRP A 405 43.26 -6.63 -7.58
C TRP A 405 42.54 -7.28 -6.40
N ASN A 406 41.21 -7.31 -6.48
CA ASN A 406 40.39 -7.96 -5.48
C ASN A 406 39.72 -9.18 -6.10
N ILE A 407 39.83 -10.32 -5.42
CA ILE A 407 39.29 -11.60 -5.89
C ILE A 407 37.81 -11.70 -5.53
N ILE A 408 37.02 -12.40 -6.35
CA ILE A 408 35.70 -12.88 -5.92
C ILE A 408 35.88 -14.26 -5.32
N GLY A 409 35.21 -14.51 -4.20
CA GLY A 409 35.05 -15.84 -3.61
C GLY A 409 33.59 -16.11 -3.27
N SER A 410 33.25 -17.38 -3.09
CA SER A 410 32.00 -17.77 -2.42
C SER A 410 32.34 -18.23 -1.01
N ALA A 411 31.69 -17.67 0.01
CA ALA A 411 31.99 -18.00 1.39
C ALA A 411 31.71 -19.49 1.63
N TYR A 412 32.67 -20.24 2.18
CA TYR A 412 32.48 -21.70 2.38
C TYR A 412 31.74 -22.02 3.69
N ARG A 413 31.75 -21.07 4.65
CA ARG A 413 30.99 -20.99 5.91
C ARG A 413 31.47 -19.76 6.68
N SER A 414 30.57 -18.94 7.22
CA SER A 414 30.97 -17.88 8.15
C SER A 414 31.52 -18.51 9.45
N LYS A 415 32.72 -18.10 9.87
CA LYS A 415 33.15 -18.36 11.25
C LYS A 415 32.41 -17.37 12.15
N PRO A 416 31.81 -17.79 13.29
CA PRO A 416 31.26 -16.85 14.27
C PRO A 416 32.31 -15.80 14.65
N GLY A 417 31.96 -14.52 14.56
CA GLY A 417 32.84 -13.39 14.93
C GLY A 417 33.70 -12.79 13.80
N LEU A 418 33.65 -13.32 12.57
CA LEU A 418 34.34 -12.74 11.42
C LEU A 418 33.44 -11.80 10.64
N LYS A 419 33.65 -10.48 10.79
CA LYS A 419 33.17 -9.47 9.85
C LYS A 419 34.10 -9.50 8.64
N LEU A 420 33.80 -10.36 7.66
CA LEU A 420 34.22 -10.08 6.28
C LEU A 420 33.75 -8.64 6.01
N ASN A 421 34.65 -7.76 5.56
CA ASN A 421 34.29 -6.36 5.29
C ASN A 421 32.93 -6.33 4.58
N THR A 422 32.04 -5.53 5.16
CA THR A 422 30.61 -5.38 4.86
C THR A 422 30.27 -5.78 3.43
N ASP A 423 29.50 -6.86 3.28
CA ASP A 423 28.93 -7.26 1.99
C ASP A 423 27.93 -6.17 1.56
N ASP A 424 28.43 -5.17 0.83
CA ASP A 424 27.62 -4.08 0.26
C ASP A 424 26.92 -4.52 -1.04
N GLY A 425 26.89 -5.83 -1.35
CA GLY A 425 26.15 -6.41 -2.47
C GLY A 425 26.65 -5.94 -3.84
N TRP A 426 26.01 -6.44 -4.88
CA TRP A 426 26.37 -6.24 -6.28
C TRP A 426 25.37 -5.31 -6.95
N PHE A 427 25.84 -4.41 -7.80
CA PHE A 427 25.01 -3.65 -8.71
C PHE A 427 25.04 -4.29 -10.08
N LEU A 428 23.87 -4.38 -10.71
CA LEU A 428 23.74 -4.81 -12.10
C LEU A 428 23.35 -3.60 -12.94
N GLU A 429 24.24 -3.14 -13.81
CA GLU A 429 23.97 -2.03 -14.73
C GLU A 429 23.68 -2.56 -16.14
N ALA A 430 22.68 -2.00 -16.82
CA ALA A 430 22.38 -2.35 -18.21
C ALA A 430 23.43 -1.77 -19.17
N ASN A 431 24.04 -2.62 -19.99
CA ASN A 431 24.89 -2.17 -21.09
C ASN A 431 24.10 -2.16 -22.41
N HIS A 432 23.60 -0.99 -22.80
CA HIS A 432 22.83 -0.84 -24.04
C HIS A 432 23.65 -0.92 -25.33
N VAL A 433 24.99 -0.94 -25.26
CA VAL A 433 25.85 -0.98 -26.45
C VAL A 433 26.02 -2.41 -26.98
N ASN A 434 26.27 -3.37 -26.09
CA ASN A 434 26.58 -4.76 -26.45
C ASN A 434 25.51 -5.76 -25.98
N ASP A 435 24.34 -5.27 -25.54
CA ASP A 435 23.30 -6.06 -24.89
C ASP A 435 23.87 -6.97 -23.80
N THR A 436 24.59 -6.40 -22.84
CA THR A 436 25.19 -7.11 -21.69
C THR A 436 24.80 -6.43 -20.36
N VAL A 437 25.31 -6.93 -19.24
CA VAL A 437 25.26 -6.24 -17.94
C VAL A 437 26.67 -5.95 -17.45
N TYR A 438 26.87 -4.81 -16.79
CA TYR A 438 28.03 -4.59 -15.95
C TYR A 438 27.69 -5.06 -14.53
N ILE A 439 28.64 -5.74 -13.89
CA ILE A 439 28.53 -6.10 -12.47
C ILE A 439 29.50 -5.21 -11.73
N THR A 440 28.97 -4.36 -10.85
CA THR A 440 29.74 -3.40 -10.07
C THR A 440 29.51 -3.60 -8.57
N ASN A 441 30.37 -3.00 -7.77
CA ASN A 441 30.19 -2.88 -6.32
C ASN A 441 30.74 -1.51 -5.87
N ASP A 442 30.04 -0.87 -4.94
CA ASP A 442 30.43 0.41 -4.32
C ASP A 442 31.28 0.12 -3.07
N PHE A 443 32.49 0.67 -2.98
CA PHE A 443 33.40 0.40 -1.85
C PHE A 443 33.56 1.60 -0.91
N ASP A 444 33.47 1.31 0.39
CA ASP A 444 33.90 2.18 1.49
C ASP A 444 35.44 2.27 1.58
N ILE A 445 35.95 3.42 1.17
CA ILE A 445 37.09 4.08 1.82
C ILE A 445 36.61 5.53 2.00
N PRO A 446 36.88 6.21 3.14
CA PRO A 446 36.63 7.63 3.28
C PRO A 446 37.58 8.41 2.35
N VAL A 447 37.29 8.43 1.06
CA VAL A 447 37.96 9.24 0.05
C VAL A 447 36.92 10.20 -0.48
N ALA A 448 37.32 11.47 -0.62
CA ALA A 448 36.47 12.54 -1.12
C ALA A 448 35.85 12.24 -2.50
N ASP A 449 36.41 11.28 -3.25
CA ASP A 449 35.96 10.82 -4.55
C ASP A 449 35.63 9.31 -4.53
N ARG A 450 34.41 8.95 -4.96
CA ARG A 450 33.91 7.57 -4.96
C ARG A 450 34.49 6.75 -6.12
N VAL A 451 34.95 5.53 -5.80
CA VAL A 451 35.54 4.60 -6.78
C VAL A 451 34.59 3.43 -7.06
N VAL A 452 33.96 3.39 -8.24
CA VAL A 452 33.12 2.26 -8.67
C VAL A 452 33.99 1.18 -9.30
N SER A 453 34.06 -0.01 -8.69
CA SER A 453 34.83 -1.12 -9.27
C SER A 453 33.94 -2.01 -10.14
N TYR A 454 34.41 -2.32 -11.35
CA TYR A 454 33.73 -3.22 -12.28
C TYR A 454 34.34 -4.61 -12.19
N LEU A 455 33.51 -5.64 -12.37
CA LEU A 455 33.98 -7.00 -12.56
C LEU A 455 34.64 -7.11 -13.93
N ALA A 456 35.96 -7.19 -13.94
CA ALA A 456 36.80 -7.28 -15.12
C ALA A 456 37.31 -8.71 -15.32
N ARG A 457 37.82 -8.96 -16.54
CA ARG A 457 38.59 -10.16 -16.87
C ARG A 457 40.05 -9.79 -16.87
N VAL A 458 40.84 -10.67 -16.29
CA VAL A 458 42.29 -10.52 -16.34
C VAL A 458 42.95 -11.82 -16.73
N GLN A 459 43.77 -11.75 -17.78
CA GLN A 459 44.53 -12.89 -18.28
C GLN A 459 45.81 -13.06 -17.47
N HIS A 460 46.05 -14.27 -16.94
CA HIS A 460 47.31 -14.61 -16.29
C HIS A 460 47.61 -16.10 -16.41
N ARG A 461 48.83 -16.43 -16.88
CA ARG A 461 49.29 -17.83 -17.10
C ARG A 461 48.25 -18.68 -17.82
N ASP A 462 47.77 -18.19 -18.97
CA ASP A 462 46.81 -18.85 -19.84
C ASP A 462 45.41 -19.11 -19.25
N LYS A 463 45.06 -18.44 -18.14
CA LYS A 463 43.74 -18.48 -17.52
C LYS A 463 43.14 -17.09 -17.37
N VAL A 464 41.82 -16.99 -17.59
CA VAL A 464 41.05 -15.77 -17.34
C VAL A 464 40.50 -15.80 -15.91
N HIS A 465 40.89 -14.81 -15.11
CA HIS A 465 40.41 -14.64 -13.75
C HIS A 465 39.36 -13.51 -13.65
N PRO A 466 38.22 -13.73 -12.99
CA PRO A 466 37.23 -12.69 -12.72
C PRO A 466 37.62 -11.89 -11.47
N LEU A 467 37.91 -10.60 -11.62
CA LEU A 467 38.47 -9.76 -10.56
C LEU A 467 37.85 -8.35 -10.56
N PHE A 468 37.83 -7.71 -9.38
CA PHE A 468 37.47 -6.30 -9.25
C PHE A 468 38.71 -5.41 -9.28
N PHE A 469 38.66 -4.41 -10.15
CA PHE A 469 39.70 -3.41 -10.33
C PHE A 469 39.23 -2.04 -9.81
N ARG A 470 40.07 -1.37 -9.00
CA ARG A 470 39.73 -0.11 -8.30
C ARG A 470 40.05 1.12 -9.17
N TRP A 471 39.08 1.69 -9.89
CA TRP A 471 39.32 2.90 -10.73
C TRP A 471 38.19 3.92 -10.76
N ASP A 472 38.56 5.18 -10.95
CA ASP A 472 37.68 6.35 -10.82
C ASP A 472 36.78 6.62 -12.04
N ARG A 473 36.91 5.90 -13.17
CA ARG A 473 36.17 6.22 -14.42
C ARG A 473 35.81 5.00 -15.28
N LYS A 474 34.65 5.12 -15.99
CA LYS A 474 34.11 4.15 -16.98
C LYS A 474 34.96 3.98 -18.25
N TYR A 475 35.89 4.90 -18.51
CA TYR A 475 36.80 4.84 -19.64
C TYR A 475 38.14 4.27 -19.15
N PHE A 476 38.69 3.34 -19.94
CA PHE A 476 40.03 2.75 -19.88
C PHE A 476 40.16 1.34 -19.29
N PHE A 477 40.24 0.39 -20.22
CA PHE A 477 41.39 -0.51 -20.29
C PHE A 477 41.88 -0.57 -21.75
N LYS A 478 43.04 0.03 -22.00
CA LYS A 478 43.83 -0.14 -23.23
C LYS A 478 45.18 -0.82 -22.92
N MET A 479 45.26 -1.53 -21.79
CA MET A 479 46.28 -2.56 -21.64
C MET A 479 45.67 -3.86 -22.17
N ILE A 480 46.39 -4.54 -23.06
CA ILE A 480 45.93 -5.72 -23.80
C ILE A 480 45.41 -6.83 -22.86
N ASP A 481 45.88 -6.85 -21.60
CA ASP A 481 45.62 -7.95 -20.66
C ASP A 481 44.40 -7.78 -19.75
N HIS A 482 43.71 -6.63 -19.81
CA HIS A 482 42.58 -6.30 -18.93
C HIS A 482 41.43 -5.75 -19.77
N VAL A 483 40.26 -6.38 -19.72
CA VAL A 483 39.08 -5.90 -20.45
C VAL A 483 37.85 -6.01 -19.56
N ASN A 484 36.99 -4.99 -19.60
CA ASN A 484 35.67 -5.07 -19.00
C ASN A 484 34.98 -6.35 -19.48
N ALA A 485 34.47 -7.17 -18.55
CA ALA A 485 33.71 -8.33 -18.98
C ALA A 485 32.36 -7.91 -19.54
N LEU A 486 32.01 -8.53 -20.66
CA LEU A 486 30.71 -8.40 -21.30
C LEU A 486 29.82 -9.53 -20.80
N TRP A 487 29.42 -9.43 -19.53
CA TRP A 487 28.62 -10.45 -18.85
C TRP A 487 27.22 -10.56 -19.44
N LYS A 488 26.83 -11.78 -19.76
CA LYS A 488 25.47 -12.19 -20.13
C LYS A 488 24.90 -13.12 -19.07
N ILE A 489 23.69 -12.81 -18.62
CA ILE A 489 22.82 -13.66 -17.83
C ILE A 489 22.18 -14.66 -18.78
N LYS A 490 22.57 -15.93 -18.67
CA LYS A 490 21.99 -17.01 -19.48
C LYS A 490 21.05 -17.84 -18.62
N CYS A 491 19.78 -17.90 -19.00
CA CYS A 491 18.82 -18.77 -18.33
C CYS A 491 19.23 -20.24 -18.43
N VAL A 492 19.22 -20.92 -17.29
CA VAL A 492 19.43 -22.35 -17.18
C VAL A 492 18.06 -23.00 -17.00
N ARG A 493 17.76 -24.01 -17.82
CA ARG A 493 16.49 -24.75 -17.76
C ARG A 493 16.53 -25.81 -16.67
#